data_AF-A0A4R8QGR9-F1
#
_entry.id   AF-A0A4R8QGR9-F1
#
_cell.length_a   1.000
_cell.length_b   1.000
_cell.length_c   1.000
_cell.angle_alpha   90.00
_cell.angle_beta   90.00
_cell.angle_gamma   90.00
#
_symmetry.space_group_name_H-M   'P 1'
#
loop_
_entity.id
_entity.type
_entity.pdbx_description
1 polymer ?
#
loop_
_entity_poly.entity_id
_entity_poly.type
_entity_poly.pdbx_seq_one_letter_code
_entity_poly.pdbx_strand_id
1 'polypeptide(L)'
;MYDRPANSKKILGNDLSPIQPKWVPPNVKFEIDDAESEWFGDKYDFIFSRYMCGSIVDWPTYVRRVYENLNPGRWAEFQDWSFMIYSDDGSIENTELLRWVELFMDACKASGRDGQIGPKLESLVRDNSGLINVHHRPHKIPIGPWPKDPRMKEIGMYELIQMLEGLEGFSLRLLCGALGWTKEEVQVLLIGVRKDLKNPKIHAWLHYNVVYGQKPEDGEK
;
A
#
# COMPACT_ATOMS: atom_id res chain seq x y z
N MET A 1 -4.09 -10.97 -17.54
CA MET A 1 -3.48 -10.11 -18.57
C MET A 1 -2.69 -9.04 -17.82
N TYR A 2 -1.51 -9.39 -17.32
CA TYR A 2 -0.55 -8.44 -16.76
C TYR A 2 0.58 -8.37 -17.77
N ASP A 3 0.42 -7.51 -18.77
CA ASP A 3 1.57 -7.09 -19.53
C ASP A 3 2.40 -6.23 -18.57
N ARG A 4 3.59 -6.72 -18.20
CA ARG A 4 4.65 -5.82 -17.76
C ARG A 4 4.79 -4.75 -18.85
N PRO A 5 5.25 -3.52 -18.54
CA PRO A 5 5.57 -2.56 -19.59
C PRO A 5 6.78 -3.07 -20.39
N ALA A 6 6.56 -4.03 -21.28
CA ALA A 6 7.59 -4.73 -22.03
C ALA A 6 8.28 -3.83 -23.07
N ASN A 7 7.76 -2.61 -23.25
CA ASN A 7 8.26 -1.60 -24.19
C ASN A 7 8.42 -0.19 -23.55
N SER A 8 8.55 -0.07 -22.22
CA SER A 8 8.80 1.26 -21.61
C SER A 8 10.20 1.78 -21.96
N LYS A 9 10.26 2.94 -22.62
CA LYS A 9 11.53 3.60 -22.96
C LYS A 9 12.30 4.08 -21.73
N LYS A 10 11.60 4.48 -20.65
CA LYS A 10 12.18 4.97 -19.39
C LYS A 10 11.23 4.63 -18.24
N ILE A 11 11.79 4.22 -17.11
CA ILE A 11 11.10 3.98 -15.84
C ILE A 11 11.79 4.83 -14.78
N LEU A 12 11.01 5.57 -14.00
CA LEU A 12 11.48 6.33 -12.85
C LEU A 12 10.83 5.76 -11.59
N GLY A 13 11.66 5.32 -10.64
CA GLY A 13 11.24 5.00 -9.29
C GLY A 13 11.49 6.19 -8.36
N ASN A 14 10.56 6.45 -7.45
CA ASN A 14 10.65 7.50 -6.45
C ASN A 14 10.53 6.87 -5.06
N ASP A 15 11.42 7.23 -4.14
CA ASP A 15 11.35 6.82 -2.75
C ASP A 15 12.07 7.85 -1.87
N LEU A 16 11.57 8.13 -0.67
CA LEU A 16 12.22 9.01 0.30
C LEU A 16 13.57 8.45 0.79
N SER A 17 13.77 7.13 0.69
CA SER A 17 14.92 6.42 1.25
C SER A 17 15.85 5.88 0.16
N PRO A 18 17.19 5.93 0.35
CA PRO A 18 18.15 5.36 -0.59
C PRO A 18 18.26 3.83 -0.47
N ILE A 19 17.17 3.10 -0.73
CA ILE A 19 17.07 1.64 -0.56
C ILE A 19 17.15 0.86 -1.88
N GLN A 20 17.53 1.53 -2.96
CA GLN A 20 17.40 0.98 -4.31
C GLN A 20 18.47 -0.07 -4.62
N PRO A 21 18.14 -1.12 -5.41
CA PRO A 21 19.09 -2.16 -5.77
C PRO A 21 20.24 -1.60 -6.61
N LYS A 22 21.47 -2.07 -6.33
CA LYS A 22 22.69 -1.62 -7.03
C LYS A 22 22.72 -1.96 -8.51
N TRP A 23 21.95 -2.96 -8.94
CA TRP A 23 21.91 -3.42 -10.31
C TRP A 23 20.49 -3.32 -10.86
N VAL A 24 20.28 -2.36 -11.76
CA VAL A 24 19.01 -2.13 -12.44
C VAL A 24 19.21 -2.03 -13.95
N PRO A 25 18.17 -2.33 -14.76
CA PRO A 25 18.23 -2.16 -16.20
C PRO A 25 18.56 -0.71 -16.61
N PRO A 26 19.20 -0.48 -17.77
CA PRO A 26 19.63 0.86 -18.20
C PRO A 26 18.49 1.89 -18.35
N ASN A 27 17.25 1.43 -18.55
CA ASN A 27 16.08 2.28 -18.67
C ASN A 27 15.40 2.58 -17.33
N VAL A 28 15.93 2.10 -16.20
CA VAL A 28 15.40 2.36 -14.85
C VAL A 28 16.31 3.35 -14.14
N LYS A 29 15.71 4.43 -13.63
CA LYS A 29 16.36 5.39 -12.75
C LYS A 29 15.59 5.50 -11.44
N PHE A 30 16.27 5.89 -10.39
CA PHE A 30 15.65 6.20 -9.11
C PHE A 30 15.99 7.60 -8.67
N GLU A 31 15.00 8.28 -8.10
CA GLU A 31 15.14 9.58 -7.48
C GLU A 31 14.78 9.46 -6.00
N ILE A 32 15.60 10.12 -5.18
CA ILE A 32 15.33 10.26 -3.75
C ILE A 32 14.57 11.56 -3.59
N ASP A 33 13.25 11.46 -3.50
CA ASP A 33 12.36 12.60 -3.39
C ASP A 33 11.06 12.20 -2.70
N ASP A 34 10.33 13.19 -2.19
CA ASP A 34 9.02 13.00 -1.57
C ASP A 34 7.94 12.96 -2.66
N ALA A 35 7.18 11.87 -2.73
CA ALA A 35 6.06 11.75 -3.64
C ALA A 35 4.97 12.83 -3.39
N GLU A 36 4.92 13.43 -2.19
CA GLU A 36 4.06 14.55 -1.82
C GLU A 36 4.66 15.93 -2.15
N SER A 37 5.83 16.01 -2.76
CA SER A 37 6.36 17.27 -3.29
C SER A 37 5.66 17.66 -4.60
N GLU A 38 5.86 18.90 -5.04
CA GLU A 38 5.49 19.30 -6.39
C GLU A 38 6.41 18.61 -7.41
N TRP A 39 5.82 18.06 -8.48
CA TRP A 39 6.57 17.32 -9.49
C TRP A 39 6.94 18.26 -10.63
N PHE A 40 8.23 18.28 -10.97
CA PHE A 40 8.75 19.12 -12.05
C PHE A 40 9.26 18.24 -13.21
N GLY A 41 9.07 18.71 -14.44
CA GLY A 41 9.64 18.08 -15.64
C GLY A 41 8.59 17.47 -16.58
N ASP A 42 8.99 16.40 -17.27
CA ASP A 42 8.15 15.73 -18.25
C ASP A 42 7.01 14.95 -17.59
N LYS A 43 5.86 14.92 -18.28
CA LYS A 43 4.72 14.09 -17.89
C LYS A 43 4.92 12.62 -18.24
N TYR A 44 4.16 11.78 -17.58
CA TYR A 44 4.27 10.33 -17.65
C TYR A 44 3.18 9.71 -18.53
N ASP A 45 3.53 8.60 -19.18
CA ASP A 45 2.57 7.77 -19.93
C ASP A 45 1.88 6.70 -19.08
N PHE A 46 2.43 6.46 -17.88
CA PHE A 46 1.83 5.61 -16.88
C PHE A 46 2.38 5.99 -15.51
N ILE A 47 1.51 6.15 -14.51
CA ILE A 47 1.92 6.38 -13.12
C ILE A 47 1.39 5.22 -12.28
N PHE A 48 2.28 4.56 -11.56
CA PHE A 48 1.96 3.43 -10.70
C PHE A 48 2.36 3.74 -9.27
N SER A 49 1.41 3.62 -8.34
CA SER A 49 1.61 3.82 -6.92
C SER A 49 1.16 2.59 -6.16
N ARG A 50 2.00 2.08 -5.25
CA ARG A 50 1.68 0.87 -4.49
C ARG A 50 2.25 0.91 -3.08
N TYR A 51 1.46 0.43 -2.11
CA TYR A 51 1.84 0.34 -0.69
C TYR A 51 2.21 1.71 -0.08
N MET A 52 1.36 2.71 -0.31
CA MET A 52 1.52 4.07 0.21
C MET A 52 0.65 4.33 1.45
N CYS A 53 -0.15 3.36 1.91
CA CYS A 53 -0.91 3.41 3.16
C CYS A 53 -0.01 3.78 4.34
N GLY A 54 -0.38 4.82 5.09
CA GLY A 54 0.44 5.34 6.18
C GLY A 54 1.71 6.08 5.77
N SER A 55 1.99 6.26 4.47
CA SER A 55 3.14 7.03 3.96
C SER A 55 2.73 8.43 3.50
N ILE A 56 1.60 8.54 2.80
CA ILE A 56 1.04 9.81 2.31
C ILE A 56 0.16 10.48 3.36
N VAL A 57 0.37 11.77 3.59
CA VAL A 57 -0.43 12.61 4.50
C VAL A 57 -1.65 13.20 3.79
N ASP A 58 -1.46 13.84 2.63
CA ASP A 58 -2.52 14.49 1.86
C ASP A 58 -2.82 13.74 0.56
N TRP A 59 -3.61 12.67 0.69
CA TRP A 59 -4.07 11.86 -0.44
C TRP A 59 -4.83 12.65 -1.52
N PRO A 60 -5.77 13.55 -1.19
CA PRO A 60 -6.39 14.45 -2.17
C PRO A 60 -5.38 15.21 -3.04
N THR A 61 -4.36 15.81 -2.42
CA THR A 61 -3.31 16.52 -3.16
C THR A 61 -2.46 15.56 -3.97
N TYR A 62 -2.07 14.41 -3.41
CA TYR A 62 -1.29 13.41 -4.12
C TYR A 62 -2.00 12.89 -5.39
N VAL A 63 -3.29 12.56 -5.28
CA VAL A 63 -4.12 12.11 -6.41
C VAL A 63 -4.21 13.20 -7.49
N ARG A 64 -4.41 14.47 -7.12
CA ARG A 64 -4.40 15.60 -8.07
C ARG A 64 -3.08 15.68 -8.82
N ARG A 65 -1.96 15.57 -8.10
CA ARG A 65 -0.62 15.64 -8.73
C ARG A 65 -0.38 14.50 -9.70
N VAL A 66 -0.77 13.28 -9.35
CA VAL A 66 -0.69 12.13 -10.27
C VAL A 66 -1.46 12.45 -11.55
N TYR A 67 -2.68 12.99 -11.44
CA TYR A 67 -3.47 13.38 -12.60
C TYR A 67 -2.82 14.49 -13.44
N GLU A 68 -2.31 15.55 -12.81
CA GLU A 68 -1.67 16.69 -13.49
C GLU A 68 -0.43 16.27 -14.29
N ASN A 69 0.35 15.35 -13.74
CA ASN A 69 1.60 14.84 -14.30
C ASN A 69 1.41 13.68 -15.29
N LEU A 70 0.18 13.27 -15.55
CA LEU A 70 -0.14 12.28 -16.56
C LEU A 70 -0.38 12.95 -17.92
N ASN A 71 0.12 12.35 -19.00
CA ASN A 71 -0.21 12.79 -20.36
C ASN A 71 -1.69 12.52 -20.68
N PRO A 72 -2.33 13.31 -21.56
CA PRO A 72 -3.68 13.01 -22.06
C PRO A 72 -3.77 11.59 -22.63
N GLY A 73 -4.91 10.92 -22.43
CA GLY A 73 -5.15 9.54 -22.87
C GLY A 73 -4.40 8.45 -22.11
N ARG A 74 -3.58 8.79 -21.11
CA ARG A 74 -2.72 7.85 -20.37
C ARG A 74 -3.32 7.41 -19.05
N TRP A 75 -2.70 6.42 -18.39
CA TRP A 75 -3.29 5.72 -17.24
C TRP A 75 -2.53 5.93 -15.94
N ALA A 76 -3.27 6.00 -14.84
CA ALA A 76 -2.73 5.91 -13.49
C ALA A 76 -3.34 4.70 -12.77
N GLU A 77 -2.53 4.02 -11.96
CA GLU A 77 -2.94 2.88 -11.15
C GLU A 77 -2.40 3.01 -9.72
N PHE A 78 -3.31 2.82 -8.77
CA PHE A 78 -3.09 2.86 -7.34
C PHE A 78 -3.44 1.49 -6.76
N GLN A 79 -2.49 0.88 -6.06
CA GLN A 79 -2.68 -0.41 -5.40
C GLN A 79 -2.35 -0.28 -3.92
N ASP A 80 -3.35 -0.36 -3.07
CA ASP A 80 -3.10 -0.18 -1.64
C ASP A 80 -3.97 -1.05 -0.75
N TRP A 81 -3.44 -1.27 0.44
CA TRP A 81 -4.03 -2.08 1.48
C TRP A 81 -4.64 -1.19 2.56
N SER A 82 -5.20 -1.84 3.57
CA SER A 82 -5.50 -1.23 4.86
C SER A 82 -4.75 -2.00 5.93
N PHE A 83 -4.31 -1.30 6.98
CA PHE A 83 -3.79 -1.97 8.19
C PHE A 83 -4.86 -2.79 8.92
N MET A 84 -6.14 -2.61 8.59
CA MET A 84 -7.21 -3.41 9.19
C MET A 84 -7.13 -4.87 8.74
N ILE A 85 -7.09 -5.74 9.73
CA ILE A 85 -7.13 -7.19 9.58
C ILE A 85 -8.45 -7.70 10.15
N TYR A 86 -9.01 -8.68 9.47
CA TYR A 86 -10.33 -9.23 9.74
C TYR A 86 -10.26 -10.76 9.79
N SER A 87 -11.29 -11.37 10.38
CA SER A 87 -11.59 -12.80 10.25
C SER A 87 -13.09 -12.98 10.22
N ASP A 88 -13.58 -13.90 9.40
CA ASP A 88 -15.03 -14.14 9.28
C ASP A 88 -15.59 -14.95 10.46
N ASP A 89 -14.73 -15.63 11.22
CA ASP A 89 -15.08 -16.56 12.29
C ASP A 89 -14.67 -16.08 13.69
N GLY A 90 -14.23 -14.81 13.81
CA GLY A 90 -13.76 -14.22 15.07
C GLY A 90 -12.39 -14.75 15.54
N SER A 91 -11.66 -15.52 14.73
CA SER A 91 -10.39 -16.12 15.14
C SER A 91 -9.26 -15.12 15.46
N ILE A 92 -9.41 -13.84 15.11
CA ILE A 92 -8.47 -12.77 15.49
C ILE A 92 -8.78 -12.12 16.85
N GLU A 93 -9.93 -12.43 17.47
CA GLU A 93 -10.31 -11.81 18.75
C GLU A 93 -9.31 -12.19 19.86
N ASN A 94 -9.00 -11.21 20.73
CA ASN A 94 -8.06 -11.38 21.85
C ASN A 94 -6.64 -11.84 21.44
N THR A 95 -6.21 -11.51 20.22
CA THR A 95 -4.86 -11.79 19.72
C THR A 95 -3.95 -10.57 19.85
N GLU A 96 -2.64 -10.79 19.95
CA GLU A 96 -1.65 -9.72 19.84
C GLU A 96 -1.63 -9.14 18.43
N LEU A 97 -2.03 -9.93 17.41
CA LEU A 97 -2.24 -9.44 16.04
C LEU A 97 -3.30 -8.33 15.99
N LEU A 98 -4.46 -8.53 16.59
CA LEU A 98 -5.51 -7.51 16.60
C LEU A 98 -5.10 -6.29 17.42
N ARG A 99 -4.49 -6.49 18.59
CA ARG A 99 -3.92 -5.41 19.40
C ARG A 99 -2.89 -4.58 18.63
N TRP A 100 -2.04 -5.24 17.84
CA TRP A 100 -1.07 -4.59 16.98
C TRP A 100 -1.75 -3.73 15.91
N VAL A 101 -2.82 -4.20 15.27
CA VAL A 101 -3.62 -3.41 14.32
C VAL A 101 -4.23 -2.17 14.98
N GLU A 102 -4.79 -2.30 16.18
CA GLU A 102 -5.37 -1.17 16.92
C GLU A 102 -4.32 -0.10 17.24
N LEU A 103 -3.15 -0.51 17.73
CA LEU A 103 -2.02 0.40 17.99
C LEU A 103 -1.53 1.10 16.72
N PHE A 104 -1.52 0.39 15.59
CA PHE A 104 -1.19 0.98 14.30
C PHE A 104 -2.18 2.08 13.89
N MET A 105 -3.47 1.82 14.08
CA MET A 105 -4.51 2.80 13.78
C MET A 105 -4.39 4.04 14.65
N ASP A 106 -4.10 3.88 15.95
CA ASP A 106 -3.84 4.98 16.86
C ASP A 106 -2.59 5.79 16.46
N ALA A 107 -1.50 5.11 16.07
CA ALA A 107 -0.28 5.76 15.61
C ALA A 107 -0.49 6.54 14.30
N CYS A 108 -1.26 5.97 13.35
CA CYS A 108 -1.63 6.65 12.11
C CYS A 108 -2.43 7.93 12.41
N LYS A 109 -3.45 7.83 13.27
CA LYS A 109 -4.27 8.96 13.69
C LYS A 109 -3.44 10.06 14.38
N ALA A 110 -2.53 9.68 15.28
CA ALA A 110 -1.64 10.62 15.97
C ALA A 110 -0.66 11.31 14.99
N SER A 111 -0.31 10.65 13.88
CA SER A 111 0.58 11.18 12.84
C SER A 111 -0.16 11.92 11.72
N GLY A 112 -1.48 12.09 11.80
CA GLY A 112 -2.30 12.72 10.76
C GLY A 112 -2.37 11.91 9.46
N ARG A 113 -2.15 10.59 9.53
CA ARG A 113 -2.09 9.68 8.37
C ARG A 113 -3.27 8.73 8.38
N ASP A 114 -3.71 8.32 7.19
CA ASP A 114 -4.80 7.36 7.02
C ASP A 114 -4.26 5.93 6.88
N GLY A 115 -4.54 5.09 7.88
CA GLY A 115 -4.19 3.66 7.88
C GLY A 115 -5.19 2.77 7.14
N GLN A 116 -6.25 3.36 6.55
CA GLN A 116 -7.34 2.64 5.90
C GLN A 116 -7.60 3.17 4.50
N ILE A 117 -6.53 3.47 3.76
CA ILE A 117 -6.65 4.12 2.46
C ILE A 117 -7.25 3.21 1.39
N GLY A 118 -6.91 1.92 1.37
CA GLY A 118 -7.28 1.00 0.29
C GLY A 118 -8.77 1.09 -0.11
N PRO A 119 -9.73 0.87 0.81
CA PRO A 119 -11.16 0.98 0.50
C PRO A 119 -11.64 2.37 0.07
N LYS A 120 -10.88 3.44 0.37
CA LYS A 120 -11.20 4.85 0.05
C LYS A 120 -10.59 5.33 -1.27
N LEU A 121 -9.70 4.54 -1.88
CA LEU A 121 -8.98 4.94 -3.10
C LEU A 121 -9.92 5.32 -4.24
N GLU A 122 -11.01 4.58 -4.45
CA GLU A 122 -11.93 4.87 -5.56
C GLU A 122 -12.58 6.25 -5.42
N SER A 123 -13.12 6.57 -4.24
CA SER A 123 -13.70 7.89 -3.99
C SER A 123 -12.63 8.98 -4.08
N LEU A 124 -11.44 8.76 -3.50
CA LEU A 124 -10.35 9.72 -3.58
C LEU A 124 -9.96 10.05 -5.02
N VAL A 125 -9.83 9.02 -5.87
CA VAL A 125 -9.54 9.17 -7.30
C VAL A 125 -10.65 9.94 -8.00
N ARG A 126 -11.92 9.57 -7.79
CA ARG A 126 -13.06 10.24 -8.46
C ARG A 126 -13.24 11.69 -8.02
N ASP A 127 -13.05 11.97 -6.74
CA ASP A 127 -13.34 13.28 -6.16
C ASP A 127 -12.20 14.28 -6.36
N ASN A 128 -10.97 13.79 -6.58
CA ASN A 128 -9.76 14.63 -6.63
C ASN A 128 -8.98 14.50 -7.93
N SER A 129 -9.53 13.88 -8.97
CA SER A 129 -8.90 13.87 -10.29
C SER A 129 -9.95 14.00 -11.39
N GLY A 130 -9.50 14.38 -12.59
CA GLY A 130 -10.31 14.29 -13.81
C GLY A 130 -10.20 12.94 -14.50
N LEU A 131 -9.76 11.87 -13.81
CA LEU A 131 -9.62 10.55 -14.43
C LEU A 131 -11.01 10.01 -14.82
N ILE A 132 -11.12 9.54 -16.05
CA ILE A 132 -12.26 8.81 -16.62
C ILE A 132 -11.95 7.31 -16.66
N ASN A 133 -12.92 6.48 -17.04
CA ASN A 133 -12.78 5.02 -17.09
C ASN A 133 -12.24 4.44 -15.77
N VAL A 134 -12.67 5.01 -14.63
CA VAL A 134 -12.20 4.60 -13.31
C VAL A 134 -12.81 3.26 -12.92
N HIS A 135 -11.94 2.32 -12.60
CA HIS A 135 -12.29 0.97 -12.16
C HIS A 135 -11.69 0.70 -10.78
N HIS A 136 -12.46 0.00 -9.95
CA HIS A 136 -12.02 -0.47 -8.64
C HIS A 136 -12.18 -1.98 -8.54
N ARG A 137 -11.10 -2.66 -8.15
CA ARG A 137 -11.03 -4.09 -7.92
C ARG A 137 -10.58 -4.37 -6.49
N PRO A 138 -11.53 -4.60 -5.56
CA PRO A 138 -11.19 -5.04 -4.21
C PRO A 138 -10.84 -6.52 -4.20
N HIS A 139 -9.82 -6.88 -3.44
CA HIS A 139 -9.34 -8.24 -3.22
C HIS A 139 -9.30 -8.55 -1.72
N LYS A 140 -9.83 -9.71 -1.36
CA LYS A 140 -9.71 -10.27 -0.01
C LYS A 140 -8.46 -11.15 0.04
N ILE A 141 -7.42 -10.69 0.72
CA ILE A 141 -6.12 -11.37 0.77
C ILE A 141 -6.01 -12.11 2.11
N PRO A 142 -5.94 -13.45 2.11
CA PRO A 142 -5.73 -14.23 3.32
C PRO A 142 -4.31 -14.01 3.85
N ILE A 143 -4.13 -14.13 5.15
CA ILE A 143 -2.82 -14.10 5.80
C ILE A 143 -2.53 -15.53 6.29
N GLY A 144 -1.60 -16.19 5.61
CA GLY A 144 -1.23 -17.58 5.89
C GLY A 144 -1.97 -18.64 5.06
N PRO A 145 -1.59 -19.92 5.23
CA PRO A 145 -2.01 -21.00 4.34
C PRO A 145 -3.36 -21.64 4.70
N TRP A 146 -4.22 -20.93 5.44
CA TRP A 146 -5.51 -21.47 5.90
C TRP A 146 -6.59 -21.67 4.82
N PRO A 147 -6.61 -20.95 3.68
CA PRO A 147 -7.61 -21.19 2.65
C PRO A 147 -7.53 -22.60 2.06
N LYS A 148 -8.69 -23.17 1.69
CA LYS A 148 -8.76 -24.46 0.98
C LYS A 148 -8.34 -24.34 -0.48
N ASP A 149 -8.69 -23.22 -1.12
CA ASP A 149 -8.34 -22.96 -2.50
C ASP A 149 -6.80 -22.88 -2.68
N PRO A 150 -6.19 -23.66 -3.58
CA PRO A 150 -4.73 -23.70 -3.73
C PRO A 150 -4.10 -22.36 -4.07
N ARG A 151 -4.76 -21.56 -4.92
CA ARG A 151 -4.25 -20.25 -5.33
C ARG A 151 -4.32 -19.24 -4.19
N MET A 152 -5.43 -19.21 -3.45
CA MET A 152 -5.57 -18.33 -2.29
C MET A 152 -4.62 -18.73 -1.16
N LYS A 153 -4.33 -20.02 -1.01
CA LYS A 153 -3.32 -20.51 -0.07
C LYS A 153 -1.92 -20.00 -0.43
N GLU A 154 -1.53 -20.09 -1.71
CA GLU A 154 -0.27 -19.56 -2.20
C GLU A 154 -0.17 -18.05 -1.99
N ILE A 155 -1.21 -17.29 -2.35
CA ILE A 155 -1.30 -15.84 -2.09
C ILE A 155 -1.13 -15.55 -0.59
N GLY A 156 -1.83 -16.30 0.28
CA GLY A 156 -1.74 -16.09 1.71
C GLY A 156 -0.39 -16.45 2.32
N MET A 157 0.33 -17.41 1.74
CA MET A 157 1.72 -17.68 2.11
C MET A 157 2.64 -16.50 1.77
N TYR A 158 2.47 -15.89 0.59
CA TYR A 158 3.23 -14.69 0.21
C TYR A 158 2.93 -13.51 1.15
N GLU A 159 1.66 -13.27 1.45
CA GLU A 159 1.26 -12.20 2.39
C GLU A 159 1.83 -12.45 3.80
N LEU A 160 1.80 -13.70 4.29
CA LEU A 160 2.39 -14.05 5.58
C LEU A 160 3.89 -13.74 5.61
N ILE A 161 4.63 -14.08 4.56
CA ILE A 161 6.07 -13.76 4.46
C ILE A 161 6.28 -12.25 4.48
N GLN A 162 5.53 -11.52 3.63
CA GLN A 162 5.60 -10.07 3.55
C GLN A 162 5.34 -9.40 4.91
N MET A 163 4.30 -9.83 5.62
CA MET A 163 4.00 -9.32 6.96
C MET A 163 5.11 -9.65 7.95
N LEU A 164 5.63 -10.89 7.98
CA LEU A 164 6.68 -11.29 8.92
C LEU A 164 7.99 -10.53 8.70
N GLU A 165 8.38 -10.30 7.45
CA GLU A 165 9.59 -9.56 7.09
C GLU A 165 9.44 -8.04 7.30
N GLY A 166 8.25 -7.48 7.01
CA GLY A 166 7.97 -6.06 7.18
C GLY A 166 7.59 -5.63 8.60
N LEU A 167 7.21 -6.58 9.46
CA LEU A 167 6.58 -6.33 10.76
C LEU A 167 7.32 -5.29 11.61
N GLU A 168 8.63 -5.43 11.70
CA GLU A 168 9.47 -4.54 12.51
C GLU A 168 9.59 -3.14 11.89
N GLY A 169 9.77 -3.06 10.57
CA GLY A 169 9.88 -1.80 9.83
C GLY A 169 8.62 -0.95 9.96
N PHE A 170 7.46 -1.58 9.84
CA PHE A 170 6.17 -0.90 10.04
C PHE A 170 6.04 -0.37 11.48
N SER A 171 6.45 -1.18 12.47
CA SER A 171 6.09 -0.94 13.87
C SER A 171 7.00 0.06 14.56
N LEU A 172 8.32 -0.02 14.35
CA LEU A 172 9.27 0.81 15.07
C LEU A 172 9.07 2.30 14.80
N ARG A 173 8.89 2.68 13.53
CA ARG A 173 8.76 4.10 13.17
C ARG A 173 7.49 4.71 13.74
N LEU A 174 6.37 4.00 13.61
CA LEU A 174 5.05 4.48 14.01
C LEU A 174 4.86 4.41 15.53
N LEU A 175 5.12 3.28 16.18
CA LEU A 175 4.84 3.13 17.61
C LEU A 175 5.81 3.93 18.48
N CYS A 176 7.12 3.91 18.17
CA CYS A 176 8.07 4.73 18.93
C CYS A 176 7.90 6.22 18.62
N GLY A 177 7.68 6.58 17.36
CA GLY A 177 7.61 7.97 16.92
C GLY A 177 6.30 8.68 17.30
N ALA A 178 5.17 8.00 17.19
CA ALA A 178 3.85 8.60 17.39
C ALA A 178 3.27 8.31 18.78
N LEU A 179 3.55 7.13 19.36
CA LEU A 179 2.97 6.70 20.63
C LEU A 179 3.99 6.66 21.78
N GLY A 180 5.27 6.98 21.52
CA GLY A 180 6.30 7.05 22.55
C GLY A 180 6.76 5.72 23.11
N TRP A 181 6.46 4.60 22.44
CA TRP A 181 6.91 3.28 22.86
C TRP A 181 8.43 3.16 22.80
N THR A 182 9.01 2.41 23.72
CA THR A 182 10.40 1.97 23.65
C THR A 182 10.57 0.87 22.59
N LYS A 183 11.80 0.69 22.10
CA LYS A 183 12.09 -0.38 21.12
C LYS A 183 11.83 -1.75 21.74
N GLU A 184 12.16 -1.90 23.02
CA GLU A 184 12.01 -3.13 23.79
C GLU A 184 10.53 -3.52 23.91
N GLU A 185 9.65 -2.56 24.23
CA GLU A 185 8.20 -2.79 24.28
C GLU A 185 7.65 -3.22 22.92
N VAL A 186 8.11 -2.58 21.83
CA VAL A 186 7.72 -2.98 20.46
C VAL A 186 8.17 -4.41 20.19
N GLN A 187 9.41 -4.78 20.48
CA GLN A 187 9.88 -6.15 20.24
C GLN A 187 9.06 -7.19 21.02
N VAL A 188 8.69 -6.90 22.27
CA VAL A 188 7.83 -7.79 23.07
C VAL A 188 6.46 -7.98 22.41
N LEU A 189 5.82 -6.90 21.96
CA LEU A 189 4.57 -6.98 21.19
C LEU A 189 4.74 -7.86 19.95
N LEU A 190 5.81 -7.62 19.17
CA LEU A 190 6.03 -8.32 17.91
C LEU A 190 6.34 -9.81 18.08
N ILE A 191 6.78 -10.27 19.25
CA ILE A 191 6.89 -11.72 19.54
C ILE A 191 5.49 -12.35 19.52
N GLY A 192 4.52 -11.72 20.18
CA GLY A 192 3.12 -12.15 20.19
C GLY A 192 2.51 -12.15 18.79
N VAL A 193 2.67 -11.05 18.06
CA VAL A 193 2.16 -10.91 16.68
C VAL A 193 2.72 -12.00 15.77
N ARG A 194 4.02 -12.29 15.83
CA ARG A 194 4.63 -13.37 15.02
C ARG A 194 4.09 -14.75 15.37
N LYS A 195 3.76 -14.98 16.64
CA LYS A 195 3.14 -16.24 17.09
C LYS A 195 1.73 -16.38 16.51
N ASP A 196 0.96 -15.30 16.53
CA ASP A 196 -0.41 -15.28 15.99
C ASP A 196 -0.42 -15.41 14.47
N LEU A 197 0.43 -14.67 13.75
CA LEU A 197 0.57 -14.78 12.28
C LEU A 197 0.91 -16.21 11.82
N LYS A 198 1.66 -16.97 12.63
CA LYS A 198 2.04 -18.36 12.32
C LYS A 198 1.03 -19.39 12.83
N ASN A 199 -0.04 -18.97 13.51
CA ASN A 199 -1.03 -19.87 14.06
C ASN A 199 -2.06 -20.26 12.98
N PRO A 200 -2.12 -21.54 12.56
CA PRO A 200 -3.04 -21.96 11.50
C PRO A 200 -4.52 -21.92 11.90
N LYS A 201 -4.82 -21.68 13.18
CA LYS A 201 -6.20 -21.50 13.69
C LYS A 201 -6.70 -20.06 13.55
N ILE A 202 -5.83 -19.13 13.18
CA ILE A 202 -6.19 -17.74 12.93
C ILE A 202 -6.43 -17.58 11.43
N HIS A 203 -7.68 -17.34 11.05
CA HIS A 203 -8.13 -17.20 9.68
C HIS A 203 -8.18 -15.73 9.26
N ALA A 204 -7.06 -15.05 9.48
CA ALA A 204 -6.92 -13.63 9.23
C ALA A 204 -6.88 -13.31 7.73
N TRP A 205 -7.40 -12.15 7.36
CA TRP A 205 -7.36 -11.61 6.01
C TRP A 205 -7.39 -10.07 6.03
N LEU A 206 -6.94 -9.45 4.94
CA LEU A 206 -6.96 -8.00 4.74
C LEU A 206 -7.56 -7.61 3.39
N HIS A 207 -7.91 -6.33 3.24
CA HIS A 207 -8.34 -5.76 1.96
C HIS A 207 -7.16 -5.22 1.17
N TYR A 208 -7.03 -5.65 -0.08
CA TYR A 208 -6.11 -5.09 -1.07
C TYR A 208 -6.91 -4.52 -2.23
N ASN A 209 -6.72 -3.26 -2.57
CA ASN A 209 -7.58 -2.55 -3.52
C ASN A 209 -6.73 -2.05 -4.69
N VAL A 210 -7.19 -2.36 -5.90
CA VAL A 210 -6.59 -1.87 -7.14
C VAL A 210 -7.56 -0.89 -7.78
N VAL A 211 -7.14 0.36 -7.90
CA VAL A 211 -7.91 1.43 -8.56
C VAL A 211 -7.09 1.99 -9.69
N TYR A 212 -7.66 2.04 -10.89
CA TYR A 212 -6.99 2.62 -12.04
C TYR A 212 -7.97 3.42 -12.89
N GLY A 213 -7.45 4.45 -13.56
CA GLY A 213 -8.23 5.36 -14.39
C GLY A 213 -7.37 6.00 -15.48
N GLN A 214 -8.04 6.56 -16.47
CA GLN A 214 -7.43 7.16 -17.64
C GLN A 214 -7.63 8.67 -17.62
N LYS A 215 -6.60 9.44 -17.95
CA LYS A 215 -6.76 10.87 -18.20
C LYS A 215 -7.47 11.08 -19.54
N PRO A 216 -8.48 11.96 -19.63
CA PRO A 216 -9.11 12.30 -20.90
C PRO A 216 -8.09 12.74 -21.95
N GLU A 217 -8.44 12.53 -23.23
CA GLU A 217 -7.72 13.16 -24.34
C GLU A 217 -7.96 14.68 -24.33
N ASP A 218 -7.08 15.43 -24.99
CA ASP A 218 -7.26 16.88 -25.12
C ASP A 218 -8.58 17.18 -25.85
N GLY A 219 -9.53 17.82 -25.16
CA GLY A 219 -10.83 18.21 -25.71
C GLY A 219 -12.01 17.33 -25.32
N GLU A 220 -11.77 16.22 -24.62
CA GLU A 220 -12.83 15.44 -23.97
C GLU A 220 -12.99 15.89 -22.52
N LYS A 221 -14.22 16.24 -22.11
CA LYS A 221 -14.59 16.63 -20.74
C LYS A 221 -15.33 15.51 -20.06
#